data_AF-A0A1T4X843-F1
#
_entry.id   AF-A0A1T4X843-F1
#
_cell.length_a   1.000
_cell.length_b   1.000
_cell.length_c   1.000
_cell.angle_alpha   90.00
_cell.angle_beta   90.00
_cell.angle_gamma   90.00
#
_symmetry.space_group_name_H-M   'P 1'
#
loop_
_entity.id
_entity.type
_entity.pdbx_description
1 polymer ?
#
loop_
_entity_poly.entity_id
_entity_poly.type
_entity_poly.pdbx_seq_one_letter_code
_entity_poly.pdbx_strand_id
1 'polypeptide(L)'
;MSTKNTTSRPPSNNFLNWDDQSKIDAPIYRFMPFARLREMATGKKNCLVRTKLWDDPFENFLFSATALDEHGNRIGFGMRDDLYGQCWTDAEETDAMWRIYSHEKDGVRVRCTPRKLLSGLYKSEGKFRDISCFIGKVSYHSEDAIRASITDPKFVNAAAFDTSGVNQCKTLLLKRLAFSHESEVRLIYLSPNKRSSAEDRFFYPLDPLLLFDEIVLDPRLEDSAVAAHRADLATLGFNCTVRQSDLYRIPNLVARLS
;
A
#
# COMPACT_ATOMS: atom_id res chain seq x y z
N MET A 1 -27.45 20.95 19.09
CA MET A 1 -26.16 20.70 19.77
C MET A 1 -25.07 20.61 18.71
N SER A 2 -23.99 21.34 18.94
CA SER A 2 -22.94 21.69 17.97
C SER A 2 -22.30 20.48 17.28
N THR A 3 -22.32 20.49 15.95
CA THR A 3 -21.55 19.60 15.07
C THR A 3 -20.06 19.87 15.28
N LYS A 4 -19.40 18.99 16.05
CA LYS A 4 -17.93 18.99 16.12
C LYS A 4 -17.40 18.78 14.71
N ASN A 5 -16.65 19.77 14.25
CA ASN A 5 -15.92 19.79 13.00
C ASN A 5 -14.94 18.60 12.99
N THR A 6 -15.37 17.47 12.44
CA THR A 6 -14.56 16.26 12.30
C THR A 6 -13.48 16.55 11.28
N THR A 7 -12.25 16.81 11.74
CA THR A 7 -11.07 17.07 10.90
C THR A 7 -11.03 16.13 9.70
N SER A 8 -11.18 16.66 8.49
CA SER A 8 -11.23 15.85 7.26
C SER A 8 -9.88 15.25 6.84
N ARG A 9 -8.82 15.57 7.59
CA ARG A 9 -7.44 15.19 7.33
C ARG A 9 -6.98 14.15 8.36
N PRO A 10 -6.26 13.10 7.93
CA PRO A 10 -5.67 12.13 8.85
C PRO A 10 -4.68 12.81 9.83
N PRO A 11 -4.72 12.47 11.13
CA PRO A 11 -3.72 12.91 12.09
C PRO A 11 -2.31 12.39 11.76
N SER A 12 -1.27 13.00 12.35
CA SER A 12 0.13 12.59 12.14
C SER A 12 0.39 11.13 12.55
N ASN A 13 -0.29 10.63 13.58
CA ASN A 13 -0.14 9.26 14.06
C ASN A 13 -0.64 8.20 13.08
N ASN A 14 -1.35 8.60 12.02
CA ASN A 14 -1.80 7.70 10.95
C ASN A 14 -0.74 7.53 9.85
N PHE A 15 0.36 8.29 9.92
CA PHE A 15 1.52 8.17 9.04
C PHE A 15 2.67 7.50 9.80
N LEU A 16 2.84 6.20 9.60
CA LEU A 16 3.75 5.35 10.35
C LEU A 16 5.15 5.30 9.71
N ASN A 17 6.21 5.39 10.52
CA ASN A 17 7.60 5.30 10.07
C ASN A 17 8.02 6.40 9.05
N TRP A 18 7.42 7.60 9.15
CA TRP A 18 7.95 8.81 8.50
C TRP A 18 8.73 9.64 9.52
N ASP A 19 10.06 9.54 9.48
CA ASP A 19 10.95 10.35 10.30
C ASP A 19 10.88 11.84 9.92
N ASP A 20 10.65 12.11 8.63
CA ASP A 20 10.45 13.44 8.06
C ASP A 20 9.02 13.58 7.52
N GLN A 21 8.20 14.37 8.23
CA GLN A 21 6.81 14.64 7.85
C GLN A 21 6.68 15.40 6.53
N SER A 22 7.73 16.05 6.03
CA SER A 22 7.69 16.68 4.69
C SER A 22 7.57 15.64 3.57
N LYS A 23 8.00 14.39 3.83
CA LYS A 23 7.98 13.30 2.85
C LYS A 23 6.62 12.65 2.66
N ILE A 24 5.59 13.00 3.44
CA ILE A 24 4.23 12.46 3.25
C ILE A 24 3.51 13.08 2.05
N ASP A 25 4.09 14.14 1.47
CA ASP A 25 3.69 14.73 0.20
C ASP A 25 4.65 14.38 -0.95
N ALA A 26 5.68 13.57 -0.69
CA ALA A 26 6.52 13.03 -1.76
C ALA A 26 5.74 11.97 -2.57
N PRO A 27 6.06 11.80 -3.86
CA PRO A 27 5.42 10.80 -4.70
C PRO A 27 5.61 9.36 -4.18
N ILE A 28 4.54 8.58 -4.27
CA ILE A 28 4.56 7.13 -4.20
C ILE A 28 3.88 6.55 -5.43
N TYR A 29 4.20 5.30 -5.72
CA TYR A 29 3.85 4.64 -6.95
C TYR A 29 3.20 3.28 -6.70
N ARG A 30 2.33 2.87 -7.62
CA ARG A 30 1.76 1.52 -7.62
C ARG A 30 1.74 1.00 -9.04
N PHE A 31 2.28 -0.20 -9.21
CA PHE A 31 2.22 -0.96 -10.44
C PHE A 31 1.03 -1.91 -10.37
N MET A 32 0.25 -1.99 -11.44
CA MET A 32 -0.89 -2.90 -11.54
C MET A 32 -1.25 -3.18 -13.00
N PRO A 33 -1.98 -4.27 -13.29
CA PRO A 33 -2.56 -4.49 -14.62
C PRO A 33 -3.46 -3.32 -15.03
N PHE A 34 -3.45 -2.94 -16.32
CA PHE A 34 -4.30 -1.86 -16.84
C PHE A 34 -5.79 -2.12 -16.56
N ALA A 35 -6.23 -3.38 -16.66
CA ALA A 35 -7.58 -3.79 -16.31
C ALA A 35 -7.99 -3.41 -14.88
N ARG A 36 -7.07 -3.47 -13.90
CA ARG A 36 -7.36 -3.07 -12.51
C ARG A 36 -7.55 -1.56 -12.37
N LEU A 37 -6.79 -0.77 -13.12
CA LEU A 37 -6.99 0.68 -13.16
C LEU A 37 -8.37 1.02 -13.76
N ARG A 38 -8.80 0.32 -14.82
CA ARG A 38 -10.14 0.47 -15.39
C ARG A 38 -11.25 0.11 -14.38
N GLU A 39 -11.12 -1.03 -13.70
CA GLU A 39 -12.06 -1.45 -12.66
C GLU A 39 -12.20 -0.40 -11.54
N MET A 40 -11.06 0.17 -11.11
CA MET A 40 -11.02 1.23 -10.10
C MET A 40 -11.70 2.52 -10.60
N ALA A 41 -11.44 2.93 -11.85
CA ALA A 41 -12.00 4.14 -12.45
C ALA A 41 -13.51 4.04 -12.67
N THR A 42 -13.98 2.94 -13.25
CA THR A 42 -15.40 2.70 -13.49
C THR A 42 -16.17 2.51 -12.18
N GLY A 43 -15.58 1.76 -11.23
CA GLY A 43 -16.22 1.47 -9.95
C GLY A 43 -16.12 2.58 -8.91
N LYS A 44 -15.29 3.60 -9.15
CA LYS A 44 -14.98 4.69 -8.20
C LYS A 44 -14.69 4.17 -6.78
N LYS A 45 -13.93 3.08 -6.73
CA LYS A 45 -13.62 2.35 -5.49
C LYS A 45 -12.22 1.78 -5.53
N ASN A 46 -11.56 1.81 -4.39
CA ASN A 46 -10.30 1.10 -4.19
C ASN A 46 -10.54 -0.16 -3.33
N CYS A 47 -9.59 -1.08 -3.39
CA CYS A 47 -9.66 -2.39 -2.74
C CYS A 47 -8.39 -2.61 -1.92
N LEU A 48 -8.55 -2.88 -0.62
CA LEU A 48 -7.52 -3.50 0.21
C LEU A 48 -7.83 -5.00 0.34
N VAL A 49 -6.79 -5.82 0.42
CA VAL A 49 -6.91 -7.27 0.63
C VAL A 49 -6.49 -7.62 2.04
N ARG A 50 -7.06 -8.66 2.63
CA ARG A 50 -6.60 -9.12 3.94
C ARG A 50 -5.11 -9.46 3.89
N THR A 51 -4.35 -8.99 4.87
CA THR A 51 -2.90 -9.23 4.91
C THR A 51 -2.58 -10.71 5.07
N LYS A 52 -3.52 -11.50 5.61
CA LYS A 52 -3.41 -12.96 5.72
C LYS A 52 -3.20 -13.69 4.39
N LEU A 53 -3.58 -13.05 3.28
CA LEU A 53 -3.43 -13.56 1.92
C LEU A 53 -2.13 -13.14 1.25
N TRP A 54 -1.26 -12.38 1.94
CA TRP A 54 0.05 -12.03 1.41
C TRP A 54 0.98 -13.25 1.44
N ASP A 55 1.78 -13.40 0.40
CA ASP A 55 2.58 -14.60 0.15
C ASP A 55 3.81 -14.73 1.06
N ASP A 56 4.35 -13.62 1.60
CA ASP A 56 5.51 -13.71 2.49
C ASP A 56 5.08 -14.26 3.86
N PRO A 57 5.54 -15.47 4.27
CA PRO A 57 5.22 -16.04 5.57
C PRO A 57 5.67 -15.15 6.73
N PHE A 58 6.65 -14.26 6.49
CA PHE A 58 7.12 -13.29 7.46
C PHE A 58 6.24 -12.03 7.53
N GLU A 59 5.22 -11.81 6.71
CA GLU A 59 4.42 -10.58 6.85
C GLU A 59 3.31 -10.70 7.90
N ASN A 60 3.02 -11.92 8.37
CA ASN A 60 1.96 -12.20 9.34
C ASN A 60 2.46 -12.92 10.61
N PHE A 61 3.78 -12.97 10.87
CA PHE A 61 4.36 -13.81 11.93
C PHE A 61 3.82 -13.51 13.34
N LEU A 62 3.51 -12.25 13.67
CA LEU A 62 3.04 -11.91 15.02
C LEU A 62 1.63 -12.46 15.23
N PHE A 63 0.85 -12.50 14.14
CA PHE A 63 -0.52 -12.97 14.16
C PHE A 63 -0.65 -14.49 13.94
N SER A 64 0.42 -15.16 13.52
CA SER A 64 0.53 -16.62 13.53
C SER A 64 1.25 -17.17 14.77
N ALA A 65 1.95 -16.31 15.52
CA ALA A 65 2.56 -16.66 16.79
C ALA A 65 1.48 -17.03 17.82
N THR A 66 1.78 -18.04 18.63
CA THR A 66 0.99 -18.37 19.80
C THR A 66 1.65 -17.73 21.02
N ALA A 67 0.95 -16.82 21.69
CA ALA A 67 1.37 -16.34 23.00
C ALA A 67 0.99 -17.37 24.08
N LEU A 68 1.72 -17.37 25.18
CA LEU A 68 1.31 -18.06 26.39
C LEU A 68 0.85 -17.02 27.41
N ASP A 69 -0.27 -17.26 28.08
CA ASP A 69 -0.67 -16.45 29.23
C ASP A 69 0.16 -16.79 30.48
N GLU A 70 -0.11 -16.08 31.57
CA GLU A 70 0.52 -16.31 32.88
C GLU A 70 0.29 -17.71 33.47
N HIS A 71 -0.64 -18.47 32.88
CA HIS A 71 -0.96 -19.85 33.26
C HIS A 71 -0.46 -20.89 32.24
N GLY A 72 0.27 -20.46 31.19
CA GLY A 72 0.78 -21.34 30.14
C GLY A 72 -0.26 -21.74 29.08
N ASN A 73 -1.44 -21.11 29.05
CA ASN A 73 -2.43 -21.35 28.00
C ASN A 73 -2.06 -20.62 26.71
N ARG A 74 -2.31 -21.28 25.59
CA ARG A 74 -2.10 -20.73 24.26
C ARG A 74 -3.16 -19.65 23.95
N ILE A 75 -2.73 -18.39 23.85
CA ILE A 75 -3.55 -17.28 23.35
C ILE A 75 -3.12 -16.95 21.92
N GLY A 76 -4.09 -16.89 21.01
CA GLY A 76 -3.88 -16.40 19.64
C GLY A 76 -4.09 -14.89 19.56
N PHE A 77 -3.30 -14.20 18.74
CA PHE A 77 -3.52 -12.79 18.41
C PHE A 77 -4.67 -12.70 17.39
N GLY A 78 -5.92 -12.62 17.87
CA GLY A 78 -7.14 -12.66 17.06
C GLY A 78 -7.38 -11.47 16.12
N MET A 79 -6.36 -10.67 15.79
CA MET A 79 -6.46 -9.47 14.96
C MET A 79 -6.02 -9.69 13.50
N ARG A 80 -5.48 -10.87 13.16
CA ARG A 80 -5.09 -11.21 11.78
C ARG A 80 -6.25 -11.03 10.80
N ASP A 81 -7.44 -11.42 11.24
CA ASP A 81 -8.66 -11.39 10.45
C ASP A 81 -9.33 -10.01 10.46
N ASP A 82 -8.65 -8.96 10.88
CA ASP A 82 -9.17 -7.59 10.82
C ASP A 82 -8.23 -6.63 10.07
N LEU A 83 -7.05 -7.09 9.64
CA LEU A 83 -6.09 -6.28 8.90
C LEU A 83 -6.22 -6.45 7.39
N TYR A 84 -6.37 -5.32 6.71
CA TYR A 84 -6.36 -5.21 5.27
C TYR A 84 -5.23 -4.28 4.84
N GLY A 85 -4.60 -4.59 3.71
CA GLY A 85 -3.47 -3.81 3.22
C GLY A 85 -3.47 -3.65 1.71
N GLN A 86 -2.71 -2.65 1.27
CA GLN A 86 -2.43 -2.37 -0.12
C GLN A 86 -1.01 -1.81 -0.26
N CYS A 87 -0.18 -2.47 -1.06
CA CYS A 87 1.23 -2.14 -1.24
C CYS A 87 1.46 -1.06 -2.31
N TRP A 88 2.34 -0.12 -2.00
CA TRP A 88 2.84 0.96 -2.84
C TRP A 88 4.37 0.96 -2.72
N THR A 89 5.06 1.75 -3.52
CA THR A 89 6.52 1.91 -3.46
C THR A 89 6.91 3.38 -3.53
N ASP A 90 8.00 3.78 -2.87
CA ASP A 90 8.62 5.09 -3.07
C ASP A 90 9.68 5.08 -4.19
N ALA A 91 9.98 3.91 -4.77
CA ALA A 91 10.83 3.77 -5.93
C ALA A 91 10.06 4.16 -7.20
N GLU A 92 10.56 5.16 -7.94
CA GLU A 92 9.86 5.68 -9.12
C GLU A 92 9.65 4.63 -10.19
N GLU A 93 10.71 3.94 -10.60
CA GLU A 93 10.65 2.96 -11.66
C GLU A 93 11.85 2.01 -11.60
N THR A 94 11.59 0.70 -11.67
CA THR A 94 12.63 -0.32 -11.84
C THR A 94 12.14 -1.43 -12.79
N ASP A 95 13.06 -2.08 -13.50
CA ASP A 95 12.75 -3.24 -14.35
C ASP A 95 12.06 -4.36 -13.55
N ALA A 96 12.52 -4.60 -12.32
CA ALA A 96 11.94 -5.60 -11.42
C ALA A 96 10.45 -5.34 -11.14
N MET A 97 10.05 -4.09 -10.88
CA MET A 97 8.65 -3.74 -10.62
C MET A 97 7.74 -4.04 -11.83
N TRP A 98 8.19 -3.71 -13.04
CA TRP A 98 7.45 -4.07 -14.25
C TRP A 98 7.33 -5.58 -14.44
N ARG A 99 8.39 -6.34 -14.16
CA ARG A 99 8.35 -7.80 -14.28
C ARG A 99 7.47 -8.48 -13.24
N ILE A 100 7.43 -7.94 -12.02
CA ILE A 100 6.66 -8.50 -10.90
C ILE A 100 5.17 -8.17 -11.02
N TYR A 101 4.80 -6.95 -11.43
CA TYR A 101 3.41 -6.50 -11.39
C TYR A 101 2.74 -6.37 -12.77
N SER A 102 3.51 -6.50 -13.85
CA SER A 102 3.03 -6.46 -15.24
C SER A 102 3.58 -7.68 -16.02
N HIS A 103 3.18 -8.88 -15.61
CA HIS A 103 3.63 -10.13 -16.24
C HIS A 103 3.30 -10.19 -17.74
N GLU A 104 2.06 -9.84 -18.10
CA GLU A 104 1.56 -9.86 -19.48
C GLU A 104 1.94 -8.60 -20.29
N LYS A 105 2.86 -7.78 -19.76
CA LYS A 105 3.28 -6.50 -20.36
C LYS A 105 2.12 -5.50 -20.55
N ASP A 106 0.98 -5.74 -19.91
CA ASP A 106 -0.23 -4.91 -19.95
C ASP A 106 -0.47 -4.17 -18.62
N GLY A 107 0.58 -3.52 -18.15
CA GLY A 107 0.63 -2.88 -16.85
C GLY A 107 0.68 -1.37 -16.92
N VAL A 108 0.36 -0.76 -15.79
CA VAL A 108 0.51 0.66 -15.56
C VAL A 108 1.14 0.91 -14.21
N ARG A 109 1.85 2.03 -14.14
CA ARG A 109 2.31 2.63 -12.91
C ARG A 109 1.52 3.92 -12.69
N VAL A 110 0.89 4.04 -11.54
CA VAL A 110 0.19 5.26 -11.13
C VAL A 110 0.97 5.98 -10.04
N ARG A 111 0.88 7.30 -10.00
CA ARG A 111 1.56 8.17 -9.02
C ARG A 111 0.54 8.93 -8.17
N CYS A 112 0.74 8.97 -6.87
CA CYS A 112 0.05 9.89 -5.96
C CYS A 112 0.95 10.24 -4.77
N THR A 113 0.40 10.75 -3.67
CA THR A 113 1.13 10.98 -2.42
C THR A 113 0.51 10.18 -1.27
N PRO A 114 1.31 9.82 -0.23
CA PRO A 114 0.78 9.19 0.98
C PRO A 114 -0.40 9.96 1.57
N ARG A 115 -0.32 11.30 1.60
CA ARG A 115 -1.42 12.14 2.08
C ARG A 115 -2.70 11.97 1.28
N LYS A 116 -2.65 12.02 -0.05
CA LYS A 116 -3.85 11.88 -0.90
C LYS A 116 -4.48 10.50 -0.71
N LEU A 117 -3.66 9.46 -0.73
CA LEU A 117 -4.10 8.07 -0.62
C LEU A 117 -4.75 7.79 0.74
N LEU A 118 -4.07 8.13 1.84
CA LEU A 118 -4.64 7.93 3.18
C LEU A 118 -5.89 8.79 3.39
N SER A 119 -5.91 10.02 2.88
CA SER A 119 -7.10 10.88 2.99
C SER A 119 -8.32 10.26 2.28
N GLY A 120 -8.11 9.49 1.21
CA GLY A 120 -9.18 8.75 0.54
C GLY A 120 -9.83 7.72 1.45
N LEU A 121 -9.02 6.83 2.04
CA LEU A 121 -9.49 5.83 3.01
C LEU A 121 -10.08 6.48 4.26
N TYR A 122 -9.38 7.46 4.83
CA TYR A 122 -9.80 8.13 6.06
C TYR A 122 -11.15 8.85 5.93
N LYS A 123 -11.49 9.35 4.73
CA LYS A 123 -12.80 9.95 4.45
C LYS A 123 -13.92 8.93 4.26
N SER A 124 -13.62 7.69 3.87
CA SER A 124 -14.65 6.64 3.77
C SER A 124 -15.08 6.12 5.13
N GLU A 125 -14.23 6.30 6.15
CA GLU A 125 -14.44 5.74 7.47
C GLU A 125 -15.07 6.73 8.48
N GLY A 126 -15.81 6.15 9.43
CA GLY A 126 -16.56 6.87 10.44
C GLY A 126 -15.77 7.15 11.72
N LYS A 127 -16.43 6.94 12.88
CA LYS A 127 -15.92 7.32 14.21
C LYS A 127 -14.52 6.78 14.55
N PHE A 128 -14.14 5.62 14.00
CA PHE A 128 -12.91 4.92 14.36
C PHE A 128 -11.74 5.15 13.41
N ARG A 129 -11.88 6.02 12.41
CA ARG A 129 -10.86 6.28 11.38
C ARG A 129 -9.46 6.64 11.91
N ASP A 130 -9.38 7.30 13.07
CA ASP A 130 -8.11 7.66 13.72
C ASP A 130 -7.32 6.45 14.20
N ILE A 131 -8.01 5.35 14.53
CA ILE A 131 -7.41 4.12 15.05
C ILE A 131 -7.55 2.94 14.06
N SER A 132 -8.11 3.17 12.87
CA SER A 132 -8.33 2.14 11.85
C SER A 132 -7.64 2.40 10.51
N CYS A 133 -7.32 3.65 10.16
CA CYS A 133 -6.76 4.00 8.85
C CYS A 133 -5.31 4.42 8.98
N PHE A 134 -4.38 3.69 8.38
CA PHE A 134 -2.95 4.02 8.46
C PHE A 134 -2.31 3.96 7.08
N ILE A 135 -1.22 4.68 6.93
CA ILE A 135 -0.25 4.43 5.88
C ILE A 135 1.11 4.33 6.56
N GLY A 136 2.03 3.52 6.03
CA GLY A 136 3.30 3.19 6.69
C GLY A 136 4.44 2.93 5.73
N LYS A 137 5.65 3.44 6.02
CA LYS A 137 6.88 2.95 5.35
C LYS A 137 7.32 1.62 5.95
N VAL A 138 7.67 0.67 5.10
CA VAL A 138 8.25 -0.60 5.53
C VAL A 138 9.68 -0.39 6.02
N SER A 139 9.99 -0.93 7.19
CA SER A 139 11.31 -1.01 7.78
C SER A 139 11.91 -2.39 7.51
N TYR A 140 13.13 -2.38 6.98
CA TYR A 140 13.81 -3.59 6.51
C TYR A 140 14.87 -4.04 7.51
N HIS A 141 14.78 -5.30 7.93
CA HIS A 141 15.64 -5.86 8.97
C HIS A 141 16.18 -7.26 8.58
N SER A 142 17.26 -7.69 9.22
CA SER A 142 17.73 -9.08 9.10
C SER A 142 16.68 -10.02 9.72
N GLU A 143 16.70 -11.29 9.31
CA GLU A 143 15.79 -12.29 9.88
C GLU A 143 15.97 -12.41 11.40
N ASP A 144 17.21 -12.39 11.89
CA ASP A 144 17.50 -12.45 13.33
C ASP A 144 16.94 -11.25 14.09
N ALA A 145 17.02 -10.04 13.51
CA ALA A 145 16.45 -8.84 14.13
C ALA A 145 14.91 -8.88 14.16
N ILE A 146 14.29 -9.38 13.10
CA ILE A 146 12.84 -9.64 13.07
C ILE A 146 12.48 -10.66 14.15
N ARG A 147 13.19 -11.79 14.21
CA ARG A 147 13.00 -12.85 15.20
C ARG A 147 13.12 -12.32 16.63
N ALA A 148 14.16 -11.54 16.90
CA ALA A 148 14.36 -10.91 18.21
C ALA A 148 13.18 -9.99 18.57
N SER A 149 12.72 -9.17 17.63
CA SER A 149 11.59 -8.24 17.83
C SER A 149 10.30 -8.97 18.15
N ILE A 150 10.00 -10.08 17.46
CA ILE A 150 8.74 -10.84 17.65
C ILE A 150 8.75 -11.69 18.92
N THR A 151 9.92 -11.99 19.47
CA THR A 151 10.08 -12.69 20.75
C THR A 151 10.22 -11.75 21.93
N ASP A 152 10.42 -10.45 21.70
CA ASP A 152 10.50 -9.46 22.77
C ASP A 152 9.13 -9.26 23.42
N PRO A 153 8.95 -9.61 24.72
CA PRO A 153 7.69 -9.42 25.42
C PRO A 153 7.21 -7.97 25.41
N LYS A 154 8.12 -6.98 25.37
CA LYS A 154 7.73 -5.56 25.29
C LYS A 154 7.05 -5.25 23.97
N PHE A 155 7.62 -5.70 22.86
CA PHE A 155 7.05 -5.50 21.54
C PHE A 155 5.70 -6.22 21.40
N VAL A 156 5.64 -7.48 21.83
CA VAL A 156 4.43 -8.30 21.81
C VAL A 156 3.32 -7.67 22.65
N ASN A 157 3.60 -7.29 23.90
CA ASN A 157 2.61 -6.66 24.77
C ASN A 157 2.16 -5.30 24.22
N ALA A 158 3.09 -4.51 23.67
CA ALA A 158 2.75 -3.22 23.07
C ALA A 158 1.80 -3.36 21.87
N ALA A 159 1.90 -4.44 21.08
CA ALA A 159 0.97 -4.71 19.98
C ALA A 159 -0.35 -5.36 20.46
N ALA A 160 -0.28 -6.27 21.43
CA ALA A 160 -1.43 -7.03 21.94
C ALA A 160 -2.47 -6.13 22.64
N PHE A 161 -1.99 -5.18 23.44
CA PHE A 161 -2.82 -4.29 24.24
C PHE A 161 -2.97 -2.88 23.63
N ASP A 162 -2.58 -2.72 22.36
CA ASP A 162 -2.71 -1.44 21.68
C ASP A 162 -4.17 -1.09 21.41
N THR A 163 -4.58 0.08 21.90
CA THR A 163 -5.91 0.64 21.63
C THR A 163 -5.87 1.70 20.53
N SER A 164 -4.68 2.10 20.10
CA SER A 164 -4.48 3.13 19.08
C SER A 164 -4.44 2.60 17.66
N GLY A 165 -4.27 1.29 17.44
CA GLY A 165 -4.07 0.69 16.12
C GLY A 165 -2.63 0.77 15.59
N VAL A 166 -1.80 1.65 16.15
CA VAL A 166 -0.46 1.99 15.66
C VAL A 166 0.50 0.81 15.73
N ASN A 167 0.63 0.17 16.90
CA ASN A 167 1.58 -0.93 17.10
C ASN A 167 1.15 -2.17 16.32
N GLN A 168 -0.15 -2.43 16.22
CA GLN A 168 -0.70 -3.50 15.38
C GLN A 168 -0.39 -3.27 13.90
N CYS A 169 -0.51 -2.04 13.41
CA CYS A 169 -0.15 -1.73 12.02
C CYS A 169 1.37 -1.76 11.80
N LYS A 170 2.18 -1.37 12.80
CA LYS A 170 3.65 -1.42 12.72
C LYS A 170 4.20 -2.84 12.55
N THR A 171 3.50 -3.87 13.02
CA THR A 171 3.94 -5.26 12.80
C THR A 171 3.88 -5.63 11.32
N LEU A 172 2.95 -5.03 10.57
CA LEU A 172 2.88 -5.14 9.11
C LEU A 172 3.91 -4.27 8.39
N LEU A 173 4.76 -3.53 9.09
CA LEU A 173 5.79 -2.70 8.46
C LEU A 173 7.19 -3.28 8.66
N LEU A 174 7.32 -4.49 9.20
CA LEU A 174 8.58 -5.19 9.31
C LEU A 174 8.73 -6.17 8.14
N LYS A 175 9.80 -6.01 7.34
CA LYS A 175 10.09 -6.90 6.20
C LYS A 175 11.56 -7.28 6.17
N ARG A 176 11.89 -8.41 5.55
CA ARG A 176 13.28 -8.89 5.44
C ARG A 176 14.08 -8.00 4.49
N LEU A 177 15.37 -7.79 4.79
CA LEU A 177 16.30 -7.01 3.97
C LEU A 177 16.35 -7.43 2.49
N ALA A 178 16.11 -8.71 2.19
CA ALA A 178 16.06 -9.22 0.81
C ALA A 178 15.02 -8.49 -0.08
N PHE A 179 13.97 -7.92 0.51
CA PHE A 179 12.92 -7.18 -0.19
C PHE A 179 13.10 -5.66 -0.14
N SER A 180 14.23 -5.17 0.36
CA SER A 180 14.50 -3.72 0.49
C SER A 180 14.45 -2.98 -0.85
N HIS A 181 14.74 -3.68 -1.96
CA HIS A 181 14.62 -3.15 -3.31
C HIS A 181 13.19 -2.75 -3.68
N GLU A 182 12.17 -3.25 -2.97
CA GLU A 182 10.78 -2.85 -3.21
C GLU A 182 10.44 -1.46 -2.67
N SER A 183 11.21 -0.96 -1.69
CA SER A 183 11.03 0.33 -1.03
C SER A 183 9.56 0.63 -0.71
N GLU A 184 8.94 -0.31 0.01
CA GLU A 184 7.50 -0.48 0.10
C GLU A 184 6.85 0.52 1.08
N VAL A 185 5.67 0.98 0.70
CA VAL A 185 4.76 1.80 1.50
C VAL A 185 3.42 1.08 1.56
N ARG A 186 2.85 0.87 2.74
CA ARG A 186 1.59 0.13 2.92
C ARG A 186 0.48 1.07 3.33
N LEU A 187 -0.60 1.11 2.57
CA LEU A 187 -1.90 1.58 3.06
C LEU A 187 -2.54 0.44 3.85
N ILE A 188 -2.96 0.71 5.07
CA ILE A 188 -3.42 -0.30 6.03
C ILE A 188 -4.77 0.13 6.59
N TYR A 189 -5.68 -0.82 6.67
CA TYR A 189 -6.96 -0.68 7.33
C TYR A 189 -7.13 -1.77 8.39
N LEU A 190 -7.22 -1.36 9.65
CA LEU A 190 -7.56 -2.21 10.79
C LEU A 190 -9.07 -2.11 11.03
N SER A 191 -9.82 -3.12 10.64
CA SER A 191 -11.28 -3.14 10.76
C SER A 191 -11.69 -3.03 12.24
N PRO A 192 -12.42 -1.98 12.65
CA PRO A 192 -12.84 -1.81 14.04
C PRO A 192 -13.94 -2.80 14.45
N ASN A 193 -14.61 -3.40 13.48
CA ASN A 193 -15.60 -4.45 13.68
C ASN A 193 -15.06 -5.76 13.09
N LYS A 194 -15.26 -6.87 13.82
CA LYS A 194 -14.95 -8.20 13.29
C LYS A 194 -15.73 -8.42 12.00
N ARG A 195 -15.01 -8.49 10.88
CA ARG A 195 -15.60 -8.82 9.57
C ARG A 195 -15.65 -10.33 9.40
N SER A 196 -16.67 -10.81 8.70
CA SER A 196 -16.78 -12.23 8.38
C SER A 196 -15.50 -12.75 7.73
N SER A 197 -15.10 -13.97 8.08
CA SER A 197 -13.93 -14.64 7.47
C SER A 197 -14.06 -14.80 5.95
N ALA A 198 -15.26 -14.65 5.39
CA ALA A 198 -15.54 -14.67 3.95
C ALA A 198 -15.21 -13.34 3.24
N GLU A 199 -14.99 -12.24 3.97
CA GLU A 199 -14.72 -10.91 3.38
C GLU A 199 -13.22 -10.62 3.23
N ASP A 200 -12.54 -11.34 2.32
CA ASP A 200 -11.10 -11.18 2.08
C ASP A 200 -10.69 -9.86 1.39
N ARG A 201 -11.68 -9.10 0.92
CA ARG A 201 -11.49 -7.81 0.25
C ARG A 201 -12.32 -6.74 0.95
N PHE A 202 -11.68 -5.61 1.20
CA PHE A 202 -12.31 -4.41 1.72
C PHE A 202 -12.33 -3.36 0.61
N PHE A 203 -13.53 -3.02 0.15
CA PHE A 203 -13.74 -1.97 -0.84
C PHE A 203 -14.20 -0.69 -0.16
N TYR A 204 -13.65 0.44 -0.60
CA TYR A 204 -14.06 1.77 -0.14
C TYR A 204 -14.16 2.76 -1.30
N PRO A 205 -15.04 3.77 -1.22
CA PRO A 205 -15.16 4.81 -2.25
C PRO A 205 -13.85 5.59 -2.41
N LEU A 206 -13.37 5.67 -3.65
CA LEU A 206 -12.17 6.43 -4.00
C LEU A 206 -12.24 6.80 -5.47
N ASP A 207 -12.12 8.09 -5.80
CA ASP A 207 -12.06 8.52 -7.20
C ASP A 207 -10.60 8.58 -7.69
N PRO A 208 -10.16 7.65 -8.57
CA PRO A 208 -8.79 7.67 -9.07
C PRO A 208 -8.47 8.88 -9.95
N LEU A 209 -9.47 9.55 -10.53
CA LEU A 209 -9.27 10.75 -11.36
C LEU A 209 -8.79 11.94 -10.52
N LEU A 210 -9.14 11.96 -9.23
CA LEU A 210 -8.70 12.98 -8.27
C LEU A 210 -7.45 12.55 -7.49
N LEU A 211 -7.15 11.24 -7.49
CA LEU A 211 -6.06 10.66 -6.73
C LEU A 211 -4.74 10.69 -7.50
N PHE A 212 -4.76 10.33 -8.79
CA PHE A 212 -3.55 10.10 -9.55
C PHE A 212 -3.08 11.36 -10.29
N ASP A 213 -1.79 11.64 -10.11
CA ASP A 213 -1.11 12.79 -10.72
C ASP A 213 -0.37 12.42 -12.00
N GLU A 214 -0.14 11.12 -12.23
CA GLU A 214 0.51 10.59 -13.43
C GLU A 214 0.13 9.12 -13.60
N ILE A 215 -0.01 8.70 -14.86
CA ILE A 215 -0.13 7.30 -15.28
C ILE A 215 0.97 7.02 -16.32
N VAL A 216 1.77 6.00 -16.06
CA VAL A 216 2.81 5.53 -16.97
C VAL A 216 2.45 4.13 -17.46
N LEU A 217 2.42 3.94 -18.76
CA LEU A 217 2.20 2.66 -19.43
C LEU A 217 3.50 1.86 -19.49
N ASP A 218 3.39 0.54 -19.42
CA ASP A 218 4.52 -0.38 -19.47
C ASP A 218 5.45 -0.10 -20.68
N PRO A 219 6.79 -0.08 -20.49
CA PRO A 219 7.74 0.19 -21.58
C PRO A 219 7.74 -0.88 -22.68
N ARG A 220 7.12 -2.04 -22.46
CA ARG A 220 7.09 -3.19 -23.40
C ARG A 220 5.82 -3.26 -24.23
N LEU A 221 4.91 -2.30 -24.07
CA LEU A 221 3.72 -2.19 -24.91
C LEU A 221 4.09 -1.74 -26.32
N GLU A 222 3.46 -2.36 -27.30
CA GLU A 222 3.52 -1.92 -28.70
C GLU A 222 2.74 -0.61 -28.89
N ASP A 223 3.13 0.19 -29.89
CA ASP A 223 2.56 1.53 -30.14
C ASP A 223 1.03 1.53 -30.28
N SER A 224 0.46 0.49 -30.90
CA SER A 224 -0.99 0.34 -31.05
C SER A 224 -1.71 0.14 -29.71
N ALA A 225 -1.11 -0.63 -28.80
CA ALA A 225 -1.64 -0.84 -27.46
C ALA A 225 -1.49 0.42 -26.60
N VAL A 226 -0.39 1.15 -26.75
CA VAL A 226 -0.20 2.47 -26.12
C VAL A 226 -1.29 3.45 -26.56
N ALA A 227 -1.58 3.52 -27.86
CA ALA A 227 -2.64 4.38 -28.40
C ALA A 227 -4.03 3.98 -27.86
N ALA A 228 -4.32 2.68 -27.82
CA ALA A 228 -5.58 2.16 -27.27
C ALA A 228 -5.75 2.52 -25.78
N HIS A 229 -4.72 2.30 -24.96
CA HIS A 229 -4.77 2.63 -23.52
C HIS A 229 -4.94 4.12 -23.27
N ARG A 230 -4.31 4.98 -24.08
CA ARG A 230 -4.50 6.43 -23.99
C ARG A 230 -5.95 6.83 -24.30
N ALA A 231 -6.55 6.24 -25.33
CA ALA A 231 -7.94 6.49 -25.68
C ALA A 231 -8.90 5.99 -24.58
N ASP A 232 -8.64 4.82 -24.01
CA ASP A 232 -9.38 4.28 -22.86
C ASP A 232 -9.29 5.21 -21.64
N LEU A 233 -8.09 5.66 -21.28
CA LEU A 233 -7.89 6.58 -20.15
C LEU A 233 -8.58 7.94 -20.36
N ALA A 234 -8.55 8.47 -21.58
CA ALA A 234 -9.28 9.69 -21.93
C ALA A 234 -10.80 9.49 -21.81
N THR A 235 -11.32 8.35 -22.29
CA THR A 235 -12.74 7.99 -22.18
C THR A 235 -13.18 7.84 -20.72
N LEU A 236 -12.31 7.29 -19.86
CA LEU A 236 -12.53 7.19 -18.42
C LEU A 236 -12.44 8.54 -17.69
N GLY A 237 -12.01 9.61 -18.36
CA GLY A 237 -11.94 10.97 -17.82
C GLY A 237 -10.67 11.29 -17.05
N PHE A 238 -9.58 10.55 -17.25
CA PHE A 238 -8.29 10.89 -16.66
C PHE A 238 -7.68 12.13 -17.33
N ASN A 239 -7.41 13.16 -16.53
CA ASN A 239 -6.84 14.43 -16.99
C ASN A 239 -5.37 14.64 -16.55
N CYS A 240 -4.80 13.65 -15.86
CA CYS A 240 -3.41 13.68 -15.42
C CYS A 240 -2.43 13.39 -16.56
N THR A 241 -1.12 13.55 -16.32
CA THR A 241 -0.10 13.19 -17.30
C THR A 241 -0.16 11.68 -17.60
N VAL A 242 -0.35 11.33 -18.87
CA VAL A 242 -0.26 9.95 -19.36
C VAL A 242 0.94 9.84 -20.29
N ARG A 243 1.87 8.93 -20.00
CA ARG A 243 3.01 8.62 -20.88
C ARG A 243 3.30 7.12 -20.94
N GLN A 244 4.12 6.70 -21.89
CA GLN A 244 4.77 5.39 -21.83
C GLN A 244 6.11 5.56 -21.11
N SER A 245 6.57 4.52 -20.41
CA SER A 245 7.92 4.50 -19.86
C SER A 245 8.96 4.45 -20.98
N ASP A 246 10.04 5.23 -20.84
CA ASP A 246 11.19 5.21 -21.74
C ASP A 246 12.27 4.20 -21.29
N LEU A 247 12.00 3.35 -20.29
CA LEU A 247 13.02 2.48 -19.65
C LEU A 247 13.78 1.58 -20.65
N TYR A 248 13.13 1.12 -21.71
CA TYR A 248 13.76 0.31 -22.76
C TYR A 248 14.02 1.08 -24.06
N ARG A 249 13.82 2.40 -24.05
CA ARG A 249 14.03 3.24 -25.22
C ARG A 249 15.52 3.50 -25.40
N ILE A 250 16.05 3.07 -26.54
CA ILE A 250 17.45 3.34 -26.88
C ILE A 250 17.59 4.83 -27.22
N PRO A 251 18.47 5.59 -26.53
CA PRO A 251 18.72 6.98 -26.87
C PRO A 251 19.39 7.07 -28.24
N ASN A 252 19.06 8.11 -29.00
CA ASN A 252 19.77 8.38 -30.26
C ASN A 252 21.18 8.91 -29.93
N LEU A 253 22.18 8.02 -30.02
CA LEU A 253 23.58 8.33 -29.72
C LEU A 253 24.37 8.45 -31.02
N VAL A 254 25.01 9.60 -31.23
CA VAL A 254 25.96 9.82 -32.34
C VAL A 254 27.37 9.82 -31.76
N ALA A 255 28.12 8.74 -31.96
CA ALA A 255 29.54 8.69 -31.66
C ALA A 255 30.31 9.31 -32.84
N ARG A 256 31.13 10.33 -32.58
CA ARG A 256 32.10 10.84 -33.55
C ARG A 256 33.45 10.21 -33.26
N LEU A 257 34.03 9.53 -34.25
CA LEU A 257 35.39 9.02 -34.16
C LEU A 257 36.35 10.13 -34.58
N SER A 258 37.36 10.38 -33.76
CA SER A 258 38.52 11.24 -34.07
C SER A 258 39.54 10.51 -34.92
#